data_AF-A0A438G9H5-F1
#
_entry.id   AF-A0A438G9H5-F1
#
_cell.length_a   1.000
_cell.length_b   1.000
_cell.length_c   1.000
_cell.angle_alpha   90.00
_cell.angle_beta   90.00
_cell.angle_gamma   90.00
#
_symmetry.space_group_name_H-M   'P 1'
#
loop_
_entity.id
_entity.type
_entity.pdbx_description
1 polymer ?
#
loop_
_entity_poly.entity_id
_entity_poly.type
_entity_poly.pdbx_seq_one_letter_code
_entity_poly.pdbx_strand_id
1 'polypeptide(L)'
;MSFLRDFQEHGRFVRSLNSTFLVLVLKKGDAKDLRDYRPISLVGGLYKLLAKALANRLKQVVGKVVSSSQNAIVEGRQILDAVLITNKVVDSLLKSECGVMCKLDIEKAYDHLKWDFLLQVLRKMGFGGLSGVSL
;
A
#
# COMPACT_ATOMS: atom_id res chain seq x y z
N MET A 1 -5.67 26.07 -7.25
CA MET A 1 -6.98 25.42 -7.00
C MET A 1 -7.63 24.85 -8.27
N SER A 2 -7.17 25.15 -9.49
CA SER A 2 -7.68 24.54 -10.75
C SER A 2 -7.30 23.06 -10.87
N PHE A 3 -6.04 22.71 -10.65
CA PHE A 3 -5.51 21.35 -10.83
C PHE A 3 -6.34 20.19 -10.23
N LEU A 4 -6.75 20.29 -8.96
CA LEU A 4 -7.55 19.23 -8.31
C LEU A 4 -8.98 19.16 -8.87
N ARG A 5 -9.55 20.30 -9.26
CA ARG A 5 -10.87 20.36 -9.91
C ARG A 5 -10.82 19.74 -11.29
N ASP A 6 -9.82 20.12 -12.08
CA ASP A 6 -9.61 19.56 -13.43
C ASP A 6 -9.43 18.03 -13.35
N PHE A 7 -8.67 17.54 -12.37
CA PHE A 7 -8.53 16.10 -12.12
C PHE A 7 -9.84 15.44 -11.70
N GLN A 8 -10.63 16.07 -10.83
CA GLN A 8 -11.91 15.53 -10.38
C GLN A 8 -12.92 15.41 -11.54
N GLU A 9 -12.96 16.40 -12.43
CA GLU A 9 -13.89 16.43 -13.57
C GLU A 9 -13.47 15.47 -14.69
N HIS A 10 -12.17 15.41 -15.01
CA HIS A 10 -11.69 14.69 -16.19
C HIS A 10 -10.97 13.38 -15.87
N GLY A 11 -10.65 13.11 -14.61
CA GLY A 11 -9.86 11.95 -14.18
C GLY A 11 -8.42 11.95 -14.71
N ARG A 12 -7.91 13.10 -15.16
CA ARG A 12 -6.61 13.24 -15.83
C ARG A 12 -5.84 14.43 -15.30
N PHE A 13 -4.52 14.37 -15.42
CA PHE A 13 -3.64 15.48 -15.10
C PHE A 13 -2.49 15.59 -16.11
N VAL A 14 -1.80 16.73 -16.10
CA VAL A 14 -0.71 17.03 -17.03
C VAL A 14 0.43 16.00 -16.88
N ARG A 15 0.81 15.36 -18.00
CA ARG A 15 1.81 14.27 -18.02
C ARG A 15 3.16 14.64 -17.37
N SER A 16 3.55 15.91 -17.41
CA SER A 16 4.78 16.40 -16.79
C SER A 16 4.82 16.17 -15.27
N LEU A 17 3.67 16.07 -14.61
CA LEU A 17 3.59 15.79 -13.17
C LEU A 17 3.96 14.35 -12.80
N ASN A 18 3.97 13.44 -13.78
CA ASN A 18 4.49 12.07 -13.62
C ASN A 18 6.01 11.99 -13.76
N SER A 19 6.69 13.10 -14.06
CA SER A 19 8.15 13.13 -14.06
C SER A 19 8.68 12.91 -12.65
N THR A 20 9.68 12.04 -12.55
CA THR A 20 10.23 11.56 -11.28
C THR A 20 11.74 11.60 -11.34
N PHE A 21 12.37 12.13 -10.29
CA PHE A 21 13.82 12.08 -10.14
C PHE A 21 14.19 10.85 -9.30
N LEU A 22 15.05 9.98 -9.83
CA LEU A 22 15.47 8.76 -9.13
C LEU A 22 16.75 9.02 -8.34
N VAL A 23 16.68 8.84 -7.02
CA VAL A 23 17.82 8.98 -6.10
C VAL A 23 18.18 7.61 -5.55
N LEU A 24 19.46 7.26 -5.57
CA LEU A 24 19.97 6.03 -4.96
C LEU A 24 20.40 6.30 -3.52
N VAL A 25 19.77 5.63 -2.56
CA VAL A 25 20.13 5.73 -1.13
C VAL A 25 20.75 4.43 -0.66
N LEU A 26 21.91 4.50 -0.01
CA LEU A 26 22.60 3.35 0.56
C LEU A 26 21.71 2.63 1.58
N LYS A 27 21.57 1.30 1.46
CA LYS A 27 20.82 0.50 2.43
C LYS A 27 21.57 0.37 3.76
N LYS A 28 22.89 0.14 3.71
CA LYS A 28 23.81 -0.03 4.86
C LYS A 28 25.26 0.22 4.38
N GLY A 29 26.13 0.73 5.25
CA GLY A 29 27.59 0.76 5.07
C GLY A 29 28.11 1.25 3.70
N ASP A 30 29.32 0.82 3.35
CA ASP A 30 29.90 1.03 2.02
C ASP A 30 29.21 0.14 0.98
N ALA A 31 28.85 0.69 -0.18
CA ALA A 31 28.29 -0.09 -1.28
C ALA A 31 29.38 -0.74 -2.14
N LYS A 32 29.14 -1.98 -2.53
CA LYS A 32 29.97 -2.72 -3.49
C LYS A 32 29.18 -3.13 -4.74
N ASP A 33 27.86 -3.22 -4.67
CA ASP A 33 26.96 -3.58 -5.76
C ASP A 33 25.77 -2.59 -5.86
N LEU A 34 25.19 -2.42 -7.05
CA LEU A 34 23.96 -1.61 -7.25
C LEU A 34 22.79 -2.09 -6.38
N ARG A 35 22.76 -3.37 -6.01
CA ARG A 35 21.78 -3.98 -5.10
C ARG A 35 21.87 -3.44 -3.67
N ASP A 36 22.98 -2.81 -3.29
CA ASP A 36 23.16 -2.17 -1.99
C ASP A 36 22.44 -0.81 -1.90
N TYR A 37 21.99 -0.29 -3.04
CA TYR A 37 21.17 0.91 -3.09
C TYR A 37 19.69 0.58 -3.08
N ARG A 38 18.92 1.46 -2.42
CA ARG A 38 17.48 1.56 -2.54
C ARG A 38 17.18 2.74 -3.48
N PRO A 39 16.56 2.50 -4.64
CA PRO A 39 16.08 3.60 -5.48
C PRO A 39 14.88 4.27 -4.80
N ILE A 40 14.91 5.59 -4.72
CA ILE A 40 13.81 6.43 -4.24
C ILE A 40 13.36 7.32 -5.38
N SER A 41 12.08 7.21 -5.71
CA SER A 41 11.40 8.05 -6.69
C SER A 41 10.93 9.35 -6.05
N LEU A 42 11.59 10.47 -6.37
CA LEU A 42 11.16 11.81 -5.96
C LEU A 42 10.16 12.37 -6.97
N VAL A 43 8.88 12.25 -6.63
CA VAL A 43 7.75 12.79 -7.39
C VAL A 43 7.45 14.24 -7.00
N GLY A 44 6.87 15.00 -7.94
CA GLY A 44 6.51 16.40 -7.73
C GLY A 44 5.47 16.62 -6.62
N GLY A 45 5.50 17.82 -5.99
CA GLY A 45 4.62 18.14 -4.86
C GLY A 45 3.13 18.06 -5.18
N LEU A 46 2.71 18.50 -6.37
CA LEU A 46 1.31 18.40 -6.81
C LEU A 46 0.84 16.95 -6.95
N TYR A 47 1.70 16.06 -7.46
CA TYR A 47 1.43 14.63 -7.51
C TYR A 47 1.26 14.06 -6.10
N LYS A 48 2.14 14.41 -5.16
CA LYS A 48 2.04 13.98 -3.76
C LYS A 48 0.73 14.46 -3.11
N LEU A 49 0.32 15.71 -3.37
CA LEU A 49 -0.93 16.25 -2.84
C LEU A 49 -2.14 15.47 -3.36
N LEU A 50 -2.20 15.21 -4.67
CA LEU A 50 -3.26 14.41 -5.26
C LEU A 50 -3.28 12.97 -4.71
N ALA A 51 -2.12 12.31 -4.71
CA ALA A 51 -1.98 10.95 -4.16
C ALA A 51 -2.39 10.89 -2.69
N LYS A 52 -2.04 11.92 -1.90
CA LYS A 52 -2.42 12.02 -0.49
C LYS A 52 -3.92 12.25 -0.32
N ALA A 53 -4.54 13.06 -1.16
CA ALA A 53 -5.99 13.27 -1.14
C ALA A 53 -6.73 11.94 -1.40
N LEU A 54 -6.34 11.20 -2.44
CA LEU A 54 -6.90 9.89 -2.76
C LEU A 54 -6.66 8.86 -1.64
N ALA A 55 -5.44 8.80 -1.10
CA ALA A 55 -5.12 7.91 0.01
C ALA A 55 -5.94 8.21 1.27
N ASN A 56 -6.17 9.49 1.59
CA ASN A 56 -7.00 9.89 2.72
C ASN A 56 -8.47 9.51 2.53
N ARG A 57 -9.00 9.53 1.29
CA ARG A 57 -10.35 9.02 1.00
C ARG A 57 -10.43 7.51 1.17
N LEU A 58 -9.47 6.76 0.62
CA LEU A 58 -9.41 5.31 0.77
C LEU A 58 -9.27 4.89 2.24
N LYS A 59 -8.52 5.65 3.04
CA LYS A 59 -8.31 5.41 4.47
C LYS A 59 -9.63 5.29 5.25
N GLN A 60 -10.67 6.04 4.87
CA GLN A 60 -11.97 6.02 5.55
C GLN A 60 -12.73 4.70 5.39
N VAL A 61 -12.42 3.94 4.33
CA VAL A 61 -13.15 2.72 3.97
C VAL A 61 -12.28 1.47 4.04
N VAL A 62 -10.94 1.60 4.00
CA VAL A 62 -10.01 0.46 3.90
C VAL A 62 -10.22 -0.55 5.04
N GLY A 63 -10.50 -0.10 6.26
CA GLY A 63 -10.74 -0.97 7.41
C GLY A 63 -11.99 -1.84 7.29
N LYS A 64 -12.94 -1.50 6.40
CA LYS A 64 -14.16 -2.26 6.13
C LYS A 64 -13.99 -3.30 5.00
N VAL A 65 -13.02 -3.10 4.11
CA VAL A 65 -12.77 -4.00 2.96
C VAL A 65 -11.64 -4.99 3.20
N VAL A 66 -10.73 -4.71 4.14
CA VAL A 66 -9.67 -5.66 4.51
C VAL A 66 -10.06 -6.52 5.70
N SER A 67 -9.54 -7.75 5.75
CA SER A 67 -9.77 -8.68 6.86
C SER A 67 -9.45 -8.04 8.22
N SER A 68 -10.17 -8.43 9.27
CA SER A 68 -9.88 -8.04 10.65
C SER A 68 -8.48 -8.49 11.11
N SER A 69 -7.92 -9.53 10.51
CA SER A 69 -6.57 -10.03 10.79
C SER A 69 -5.44 -9.18 10.18
N GLN A 70 -5.76 -8.21 9.31
CA GLN A 70 -4.76 -7.33 8.70
C GLN A 70 -4.44 -6.14 9.60
N ASN A 71 -3.38 -6.23 10.40
CA ASN A 71 -3.08 -5.22 11.42
C ASN A 71 -2.25 -4.04 10.91
N ALA A 72 -1.58 -4.17 9.75
CA ALA A 72 -0.72 -3.12 9.21
C ALA A 72 -1.50 -2.18 8.26
N ILE A 73 -1.14 -0.90 8.28
CA ILE A 73 -1.62 0.13 7.32
C ILE A 73 -3.15 0.36 7.40
N VAL A 74 -3.76 0.01 8.53
CA VAL A 74 -5.18 0.31 8.82
C VAL A 74 -5.25 1.21 10.05
N GLU A 75 -5.98 2.31 9.94
CA GLU A 75 -6.17 3.22 11.06
C GLU A 75 -6.85 2.53 12.25
N GLY A 76 -6.35 2.80 13.45
CA GLY A 76 -6.85 2.21 14.69
C GLY A 76 -6.33 0.81 14.99
N ARG A 77 -5.54 0.18 14.11
CA ARG A 77 -4.89 -1.12 14.38
C ARG A 77 -3.41 -0.92 14.71
N GLN A 78 -2.92 -1.63 15.72
CA GLN A 78 -1.54 -1.49 16.20
C GLN A 78 -0.70 -2.70 15.81
N ILE A 79 0.60 -2.48 15.62
CA ILE A 79 1.55 -3.58 15.37
C ILE A 79 1.58 -4.58 16.54
N LEU A 80 1.31 -4.10 17.76
CA LEU A 80 1.22 -4.92 18.96
C LEU A 80 0.10 -5.95 18.89
N ASP A 81 -1.01 -5.63 18.21
CA ASP A 81 -2.12 -6.59 18.02
C ASP A 81 -1.65 -7.81 17.23
N ALA A 82 -0.82 -7.61 16.20
CA ALA A 82 -0.25 -8.69 15.42
C ALA A 82 0.71 -9.56 16.24
N VAL A 83 1.52 -8.94 17.11
CA VAL A 83 2.43 -9.64 18.02
C VAL A 83 1.64 -10.50 19.01
N LEU A 84 0.58 -9.94 19.62
CA LEU A 84 -0.26 -10.67 20.56
C LEU A 84 -0.97 -11.87 19.91
N ILE A 85 -1.53 -11.67 18.71
CA ILE A 85 -2.16 -12.77 17.95
C ILE A 85 -1.13 -13.86 17.64
N THR A 86 0.07 -13.48 17.18
CA THR A 86 1.15 -14.43 16.87
C THR A 86 1.56 -15.22 18.11
N ASN A 87 1.74 -14.57 19.26
CA ASN A 87 2.09 -15.23 20.51
C ASN A 87 1.04 -16.25 20.96
N LYS A 88 -0.25 -15.92 20.80
CA LYS A 88 -1.35 -16.86 21.09
C LYS A 88 -1.34 -18.07 20.14
N VAL A 89 -1.07 -17.84 18.86
CA VAL A 89 -0.97 -18.92 17.86
C VAL A 89 0.21 -19.84 18.19
N VAL A 90 1.37 -19.28 18.57
CA VAL A 90 2.54 -20.06 18.99
C VAL A 90 2.27 -20.87 20.25
N ASP A 91 1.68 -20.26 21.29
CA ASP A 91 1.34 -20.97 22.53
C ASP A 91 0.35 -22.12 22.27
N SER A 92 -0.66 -21.88 21.43
CA SER A 92 -1.60 -22.94 21.01
C SER A 92 -0.92 -24.05 20.22
N LEU A 93 0.06 -23.71 19.39
CA LEU A 93 0.80 -24.68 18.59
C LEU A 93 1.70 -25.57 19.47
N LEU A 94 2.37 -24.99 20.47
CA LEU A 94 3.20 -25.72 21.42
C LEU A 94 2.40 -26.71 22.28
N LYS A 95 1.10 -26.46 22.46
CA LYS A 95 0.17 -27.33 23.19
C LYS A 95 -0.55 -28.35 22.30
N SER A 96 -0.41 -28.26 20.98
CA SER A 96 -1.04 -29.16 20.02
C SER A 96 -0.07 -30.29 19.65
N GLU A 97 -0.59 -31.50 19.45
CA GLU A 97 0.19 -32.63 18.94
C GLU A 97 0.55 -32.48 17.45
N CYS A 98 -0.20 -31.65 16.72
CA CYS A 98 0.04 -31.37 15.31
C CYS A 98 -0.31 -29.92 14.96
N GLY A 99 0.61 -29.24 14.29
CA GLY A 99 0.35 -27.95 13.66
C GLY A 99 1.60 -27.38 12.98
N VAL A 100 1.40 -26.43 12.07
CA VAL A 100 2.47 -25.78 11.32
C VAL A 100 2.21 -24.28 11.27
N MET A 101 3.25 -23.48 11.47
CA MET A 101 3.21 -22.03 11.28
C MET A 101 4.10 -21.64 10.10
N CYS A 102 3.51 -20.94 9.12
CA CYS A 102 4.23 -20.49 7.93
C CYS A 102 4.49 -18.98 8.00
N LYS A 103 5.76 -18.59 7.94
CA LYS A 103 6.15 -17.19 7.71
C LYS A 103 6.29 -16.97 6.20
N LEU A 104 5.41 -16.15 5.65
CA LEU A 104 5.41 -15.77 4.23
C LEU A 104 5.88 -14.33 4.08
N ASP A 105 6.73 -14.08 3.10
CA ASP A 105 7.17 -12.74 2.69
C ASP A 105 7.10 -12.63 1.17
N ILE A 106 6.73 -11.46 0.66
CA ILE A 106 6.60 -11.21 -0.77
C ILE A 106 7.78 -10.35 -1.23
N GLU A 107 8.67 -10.94 -2.02
CA GLU A 107 9.79 -10.21 -2.59
C GLU A 107 9.28 -9.05 -3.47
N LYS A 108 9.74 -7.83 -3.15
CA LYS A 108 9.46 -6.61 -3.93
C LYS A 108 7.98 -6.46 -4.29
N ALA A 109 7.09 -6.62 -3.31
CA ALA A 109 5.64 -6.63 -3.50
C ALA A 109 5.10 -5.45 -4.33
N TYR A 110 5.68 -4.25 -4.19
CA TYR A 110 5.29 -3.07 -4.95
C TYR A 110 5.78 -3.08 -6.41
N ASP A 111 6.94 -3.68 -6.68
CA ASP A 111 7.54 -3.73 -8.02
C ASP A 111 6.88 -4.82 -8.88
N HIS A 112 6.36 -5.88 -8.25
CA HIS A 112 5.72 -7.02 -8.91
C HIS A 112 4.19 -6.90 -9.04
N LEU A 113 3.60 -5.76 -8.66
CA LEU A 113 2.16 -5.59 -8.67
C LEU A 113 1.62 -5.44 -10.11
N LYS A 114 0.71 -6.33 -10.52
CA LYS A 114 0.01 -6.22 -11.81
C LYS A 114 -1.13 -5.20 -11.71
N TRP A 115 -1.00 -4.09 -12.45
CA TRP A 115 -1.97 -3.00 -12.44
C TRP A 115 -3.40 -3.43 -12.82
N ASP A 116 -3.55 -4.26 -13.85
CA ASP A 116 -4.87 -4.74 -14.28
C ASP A 116 -5.58 -5.55 -13.19
N PHE A 117 -4.82 -6.37 -12.45
CA PHE A 117 -5.36 -7.13 -11.33
C PHE A 117 -5.82 -6.20 -10.20
N LEU A 118 -5.00 -5.21 -9.82
CA LEU A 118 -5.37 -4.23 -8.80
C LEU A 118 -6.63 -3.46 -9.19
N LEU A 119 -6.73 -2.99 -10.44
CA LEU A 119 -7.91 -2.27 -10.93
C LEU A 119 -9.16 -3.16 -10.93
N GLN A 120 -9.03 -4.44 -11.26
CA GLN A 120 -10.14 -5.39 -11.17
C GLN A 120 -10.60 -5.61 -9.73
N VAL A 121 -9.66 -5.76 -8.78
CA VAL A 121 -9.99 -5.90 -7.35
C VAL A 121 -10.70 -4.64 -6.84
N LEU A 122 -10.18 -3.46 -7.17
CA LEU A 122 -10.80 -2.19 -6.77
C LEU A 122 -12.23 -2.07 -7.33
N ARG A 123 -12.46 -2.42 -8.60
CA ARG A 123 -13.80 -2.46 -9.19
C ARG A 123 -14.74 -3.44 -8.48
N LYS A 124 -14.26 -4.66 -8.15
CA LYS A 124 -15.03 -5.64 -7.38
C LYS A 124 -15.36 -5.17 -5.96
N MET A 125 -14.51 -4.33 -5.37
CA MET A 125 -14.76 -3.67 -4.09
C MET A 125 -15.70 -2.45 -4.21
N GLY A 126 -16.17 -2.12 -5.41
CA GLY A 126 -17.08 -1.00 -5.67
C GLY A 126 -16.39 0.33 -5.98
N PHE A 127 -15.06 0.35 -6.15
CA PHE A 127 -14.32 1.57 -6.48
C PHE A 127 -14.30 1.83 -7.99
N GLY A 128 -14.52 3.09 -8.38
CA GLY A 128 -14.40 3.54 -9.78
C GLY A 128 -15.66 3.36 -10.65
N GLY A 129 -16.84 3.14 -10.06
CA GLY A 129 -18.13 3.10 -10.74
C GLY A 129 -19.00 4.34 -10.48
N LEU A 130 -19.86 4.70 -11.45
CA LEU A 130 -20.89 5.76 -11.36
C LEU A 130 -22.06 5.41 -10.42
N SER A 131 -21.99 4.29 -9.68
CA SER A 131 -23.04 3.84 -8.77
C SER A 131 -22.48 3.57 -7.37
N GLY A 132 -22.66 4.56 -6.48
CA GLY A 132 -22.90 4.32 -5.06
C GLY A 132 -21.73 4.34 -4.08
N VAL A 133 -20.47 4.19 -4.52
CA VAL A 133 -19.30 4.41 -3.64
C VAL A 133 -18.35 5.38 -4.33
N SER A 134 -18.61 6.67 -4.14
CA SER A 134 -17.78 7.75 -4.65
C SER A 134 -16.44 7.81 -3.90
N LEU A 135 -15.44 7.10 -4.44
CA LEU A 135 -14.02 7.42 -4.24
C LEU A 135 -13.54 8.54 -5.15
#